data_AF-A0A2T2RX08-F1
#
_entry.id   AF-A0A2T2RX08-F1
#
_cell.length_a   1.000
_cell.length_b   1.000
_cell.length_c   1.000
_cell.angle_alpha   90.00
_cell.angle_beta   90.00
_cell.angle_gamma   90.00
#
_symmetry.space_group_name_H-M   'P 1'
#
loop_
_entity.id
_entity.type
_entity.pdbx_description
1 polymer ?
#
loop_
_entity_poly.entity_id
_entity_poly.type
_entity_poly.pdbx_seq_one_letter_code
_entity_poly.pdbx_strand_id
1 'polypeptide(L)' 'IDILTERELIEVKSVKSWKSAVGQVMIYGQSYPERQKRIHLFGEASPDFFSLIRSRCAALDIEMSWEKS' A
#
# COMPACT_ATOMS: atom_id res chain seq x y z
N ILE A 1 3.01 -8.15 -7.41
CA ILE A 1 2.90 -6.81 -8.02
C ILE A 1 1.64 -6.78 -8.84
N ASP A 2 0.63 -6.05 -8.37
CA ASP A 2 -0.63 -5.91 -9.10
C ASP A 2 -0.51 -4.86 -10.21
N ILE A 3 0.18 -3.74 -9.93
CA ILE A 3 0.48 -2.71 -10.93
C ILE A 3 1.93 -2.28 -10.81
N LEU A 4 2.62 -2.25 -11.95
CA LEU A 4 4.01 -1.84 -12.06
C LEU A 4 4.12 -0.77 -13.15
N THR A 5 4.45 0.46 -12.77
CA THR A 5 4.65 1.57 -13.72
C THR A 5 6.11 2.01 -13.70
N GLU A 6 6.47 2.94 -14.56
CA GLU A 6 7.80 3.56 -14.55
C GLU A 6 8.12 4.26 -13.21
N ARG A 7 7.09 4.63 -12.43
CA ARG A 7 7.24 5.43 -11.19
C ARG A 7 6.83 4.69 -9.93
N GLU A 8 5.88 3.78 -10.02
CA GLU A 8 5.24 3.16 -8.86
C GLU A 8 5.25 1.62 -8.95
N LEU A 9 5.34 1.00 -7.78
CA LEU A 9 5.02 -0.40 -7.55
C LEU A 9 3.83 -0.45 -6.60
N ILE A 10 2.71 -0.99 -7.06
CA ILE A 10 1.44 -0.93 -6.35
C ILE A 10 0.93 -2.34 -6.06
N GLU A 11 0.53 -2.55 -4.81
CA GLU A 11 -0.24 -3.72 -4.36
C GLU A 11 -1.66 -3.29 -3.98
N VAL A 12 -2.65 -3.96 -4.55
CA VAL A 12 -4.08 -3.67 -4.35
C VAL A 12 -4.68 -4.72 -3.43
N LYS A 13 -5.25 -4.32 -2.30
CA LYS A 13 -5.87 -5.26 -1.34
C LYS A 13 -7.10 -4.71 -0.67
N SER A 14 -7.95 -5.61 -0.19
CA SER A 14 -8.95 -5.23 0.80
C SER A 14 -8.27 -4.62 2.01
N VAL A 15 -8.90 -3.60 2.62
CA VAL A 15 -8.42 -2.94 3.85
C VAL A 15 -8.16 -3.92 4.99
N LYS A 16 -8.88 -5.06 5.04
CA LYS A 16 -8.66 -6.13 6.03
C LYS A 16 -7.30 -6.84 5.87
N SER A 17 -6.72 -6.77 4.67
CA SER A 17 -5.47 -7.44 4.29
C SER A 17 -4.30 -6.45 4.11
N TRP A 18 -4.41 -5.22 4.62
CA TRP A 18 -3.42 -4.15 4.40
C TRP A 18 -1.98 -4.54 4.77
N LYS A 19 -1.78 -5.34 5.83
CA LYS A 19 -0.45 -5.82 6.23
C LYS A 19 0.18 -6.73 5.18
N SER A 20 -0.63 -7.52 4.47
CA SER A 20 -0.16 -8.36 3.38
C SER A 20 0.31 -7.51 2.20
N ALA A 21 -0.43 -6.45 1.86
CA ALA A 21 -0.02 -5.48 0.83
C ALA A 21 1.34 -4.83 1.20
N VAL A 22 1.52 -4.41 2.47
CA VAL A 22 2.78 -3.86 2.97
C VAL A 22 3.93 -4.87 2.83
N GLY A 23 3.74 -6.12 3.25
CA GLY A 23 4.78 -7.15 3.12
C GLY A 23 5.16 -7.39 1.66
N GLN A 24 4.18 -7.46 0.77
CA GLN A 24 4.40 -7.66 -0.67
C GLN A 24 5.15 -6.48 -1.31
N VAL A 25 4.69 -5.24 -1.09
CA VAL A 25 5.32 -4.05 -1.68
C VAL A 25 6.76 -3.87 -1.19
N MET A 26 7.06 -4.25 0.05
CA MET A 26 8.41 -4.20 0.62
C MET A 26 9.35 -5.21 -0.04
N ILE A 27 8.92 -6.47 -0.18
CA ILE A 27 9.74 -7.52 -0.81
C ILE A 27 9.95 -7.21 -2.29
N TYR A 28 8.88 -6.86 -3.01
CA TYR A 28 9.00 -6.55 -4.43
C TYR A 28 9.80 -5.27 -4.68
N GLY A 29 9.70 -4.28 -3.78
CA GLY A 29 10.48 -3.05 -3.87
C GLY A 29 11.99 -3.26 -3.85
N GLN A 30 12.50 -4.38 -3.32
CA GLN A 30 13.93 -4.71 -3.37
C GLN A 30 14.43 -4.94 -4.81
N SER A 31 13.57 -5.49 -5.67
CA SER A 31 13.87 -5.68 -7.10
C SER A 31 13.65 -4.42 -7.93
N TYR A 32 13.01 -3.39 -7.36
CA TYR A 32 12.64 -2.15 -8.02
C TYR A 32 12.91 -0.93 -7.13
N PRO A 33 14.19 -0.69 -6.76
CA PRO A 33 14.55 0.29 -5.73
C PRO A 33 14.16 1.72 -6.09
N GLU A 34 14.15 2.06 -7.39
CA GLU A 34 13.82 3.40 -7.90
C GLU A 34 12.31 3.69 -7.96
N ARG A 35 11.46 2.71 -7.63
CA ARG A 35 10.00 2.86 -7.73
C ARG A 35 9.41 3.22 -6.37
N GLN A 36 8.51 4.21 -6.38
CA GLN A 36 7.71 4.55 -5.20
C GLN A 36 6.81 3.36 -4.84
N LYS A 37 6.89 2.91 -3.60
CA LYS A 37 6.06 1.82 -3.09
C LYS A 37 4.71 2.40 -2.72
N ARG A 38 3.64 1.75 -3.14
CA ARG A 38 2.28 2.13 -2.81
C ARG A 38 1.42 0.92 -2.48
N ILE A 39 0.53 1.07 -1.51
CA ILE A 39 -0.61 0.18 -1.36
C ILE A 39 -1.89 0.93 -1.74
N HIS A 40 -2.76 0.26 -2.48
CA HIS A 40 -4.10 0.75 -2.79
C HIS A 40 -5.12 -0.14 -2.07
N LEU A 41 -5.91 0.45 -1.17
CA LEU A 41 -6.86 -0.29 -0.35
C LEU A 41 -8.29 -0.08 -0.79
N PHE A 42 -9.11 -1.13 -0.73
CA PHE A 42 -10.55 -1.03 -0.97
C PHE A 42 -11.36 -1.66 0.18
N GLY A 43 -12.63 -1.25 0.28
CA GLY A 43 -13.57 -1.69 1.31
C GLY A 43 -13.70 -0.71 2.48
N GLU A 44 -14.57 -1.06 3.43
CA GLU A 44 -14.96 -0.18 4.53
C GLU A 44 -14.10 -0.39 5.79
N ALA A 45 -13.72 0.72 6.42
CA ALA A 45 -13.14 0.78 7.75
C ALA A 45 -13.41 2.15 8.37
N SER A 46 -13.16 2.29 9.68
CA SER A 46 -13.29 3.58 10.35
C SER A 46 -12.19 4.56 9.92
N PRO A 47 -12.44 5.88 9.99
CA PRO A 47 -11.42 6.90 9.74
C PRO A 47 -10.16 6.74 10.61
N ASP A 48 -10.32 6.36 11.88
CA ASP A 48 -9.20 6.09 12.78
C ASP A 48 -8.35 4.90 12.30
N PHE A 49 -8.99 3.87 11.75
CA PHE A 49 -8.26 2.73 11.20
C PHE A 49 -7.48 3.12 9.93
N PHE A 50 -8.05 3.94 9.04
CA PHE A 50 -7.29 4.48 7.91
C PHE A 50 -6.13 5.36 8.36
N SER A 51 -6.32 6.18 9.39
CA SER A 51 -5.26 7.02 9.97
C SER A 51 -4.14 6.17 10.56
N LEU A 52 -4.48 5.08 11.25
CA LEU A 52 -3.52 4.09 11.72
C LEU A 52 -2.72 3.51 10.56
N ILE A 53 -3.37 2.97 9.53
CA ILE A 53 -2.67 2.36 8.39
C ILE A 53 -1.77 3.39 7.71
N ARG A 54 -2.28 4.59 7.43
CA ARG A 54 -1.51 5.69 6.81
C ARG A 54 -0.25 6.01 7.61
N SER A 55 -0.35 6.10 8.94
CA SER A 55 0.81 6.35 9.80
C SER A 55 1.87 5.25 9.71
N ARG A 56 1.45 3.98 9.61
CA ARG A 56 2.38 2.83 9.48
C ARG A 56 3.03 2.78 8.11
N CYS A 57 2.29 3.07 7.04
CA CYS A 57 2.82 3.14 5.68
C CYS A 57 3.81 4.31 5.52
N ALA A 58 3.48 5.50 6.04
CA ALA A 58 4.37 6.66 5.99
C ALA A 58 5.72 6.40 6.69
N ALA A 59 5.72 5.68 7.83
CA ALA A 59 6.95 5.30 8.53
C ALA A 59 7.85 4.33 7.73
N LEU A 60 7.31 3.71 6.67
CA LEU A 60 8.00 2.77 5.80
C LEU A 60 8.26 3.34 4.40
N ASP A 61 8.01 4.63 4.17
CA ASP A 61 8.07 5.24 2.84
C ASP A 61 7.16 4.52 1.81
N ILE A 62 5.95 4.17 2.26
CA ILE A 62 4.91 3.55 1.44
C ILE A 62 3.75 4.54 1.33
N GLU A 63 3.37 4.87 0.10
CA GLU A 63 2.17 5.66 -0.16
C GLU A 63 0.90 4.84 0.04
N MET A 64 -0.14 5.47 0.60
CA MET A 64 -1.44 4.83 0.81
C MET A 64 -2.54 5.63 0.13
N SER A 65 -3.22 4.97 -0.80
CA SER A 65 -4.50 5.43 -1.38
C SER A 65 -5.62 4.46 -1.03
N TRP A 66 -6.85 4.96 -1.03
CA TRP A 66 -8.04 4.15 -0.76
C TRP A 66 -9.19 4.57 -1.66
N GLU A 67 -10.03 3.60 -2.05
CA GLU A 67 -11.31 3.83 -2.71
C GLU A 67 -12.46 3.17 -1.93
N LYS A 68 -13.60 3.87 -1.88
CA LYS A 68 -14.83 3.32 -1.34
C LYS A 68 -15.40 2.33 -2.36
N SER A 69 -15.65 1.10 -1.93
CA SER A 69 -16.33 0.08 -2.74
C SER A 69 -17.82 0.37 -2.90
#